data_AF-A0A8X6R533-F1
#
_entry.id   AF-A0A8X6R533-F1
#
_cell.length_a   1.000
_cell.length_b   1.000
_cell.length_c   1.000
_cell.angle_alpha   90.00
_cell.angle_beta   90.00
_cell.angle_gamma   90.00
#
_symmetry.space_group_name_H-M   'P 1'
#
loop_
_entity.id
_entity.type
_entity.pdbx_description
1 polymer ?
#
loop_
_entity_poly.entity_id
_entity_poly.type
_entity_poly.pdbx_seq_one_letter_code
_entity_poly.pdbx_strand_id
1 'polypeptide(L)'
;MVSIALDFIRTERLGHFKERLNAVQRMLPYFNASGKFLCVKSAYLYLQDMMDLENTMDGQTFKKFKNGFFTVKRTEKFNFSTWTDMVIEQILMKSMKTDGGVSRD
;
A
#
# COMPACT_ATOMS: atom_id res chain seq x y z
N MET A 1 12.88 -2.90 15.10
CA MET A 1 12.68 -3.20 13.65
C MET A 1 11.50 -4.15 13.41
N VAL A 2 11.52 -5.37 13.97
CA VAL A 2 10.44 -6.36 13.73
C VAL A 2 9.07 -5.88 14.21
N SER A 3 8.99 -5.23 15.37
CA SER A 3 7.73 -4.64 15.86
C SER A 3 7.12 -3.63 14.89
N ILE A 4 7.93 -2.74 14.31
CA ILE A 4 7.50 -1.74 13.34
C ILE A 4 7.01 -2.40 12.04
N ALA A 5 7.68 -3.48 11.62
CA ALA A 5 7.25 -4.28 10.47
C ALA A 5 5.90 -4.97 10.70
N LEU A 6 5.69 -5.52 11.90
CA LEU A 6 4.42 -6.12 12.29
C LEU A 6 3.30 -5.07 12.38
N ASP A 7 3.59 -3.89 12.94
CA ASP A 7 2.66 -2.76 12.99
C ASP A 7 2.26 -2.34 11.57
N PHE A 8 3.22 -2.24 10.65
CA PHE A 8 2.95 -1.92 9.25
C PHE A 8 2.04 -2.97 8.59
N ILE A 9 2.35 -4.25 8.72
CA ILE A 9 1.52 -5.33 8.15
C ILE A 9 0.10 -5.30 8.74
N ARG A 10 -0.01 -5.06 10.05
CA ARG A 10 -1.31 -4.97 10.73
C ARG A 10 -2.13 -3.80 10.21
N THR A 11 -1.55 -2.59 10.16
CA THR A 11 -2.24 -1.39 9.69
C THR A 11 -2.66 -1.48 8.23
N GLU A 12 -1.82 -2.11 7.40
CA GLU A 12 -2.16 -2.42 6.01
C GLU A 12 -3.36 -3.36 5.92
N ARG A 13 -3.34 -4.49 6.64
CA ARG A 13 -4.43 -5.47 6.62
C ARG A 13 -5.74 -4.95 7.23
N LEU A 14 -5.67 -3.96 8.11
CA LEU A 14 -6.85 -3.30 8.70
C LEU A 14 -7.38 -2.13 7.85
N GLY A 15 -6.62 -1.68 6.85
CA GLY A 15 -7.00 -0.52 6.05
C GLY A 15 -6.84 0.81 6.78
N HIS A 16 -6.01 0.87 7.82
CA HIS A 16 -5.78 2.08 8.61
C HIS A 16 -4.69 2.96 7.96
N PHE A 17 -5.12 3.88 7.10
CA PHE A 17 -4.21 4.69 6.28
C PHE A 17 -3.20 5.53 7.11
N LYS A 18 -3.67 6.29 8.11
CA LYS A 18 -2.81 7.19 8.90
C LYS A 18 -1.74 6.43 9.68
N GLU A 19 -2.12 5.29 10.27
CA GLU A 19 -1.22 4.47 11.07
C GLU A 19 -0.17 3.79 10.18
N ARG A 20 -0.56 3.42 8.96
CA ARG A 20 0.34 2.90 7.94
C ARG A 20 1.41 3.93 7.54
N LEU A 21 1.05 5.20 7.32
CA LEU A 21 2.04 6.26 7.05
C LEU A 21 3.00 6.48 8.22
N ASN A 22 2.49 6.49 9.45
CA ASN A 22 3.34 6.60 10.65
C ASN A 22 4.31 5.41 10.76
N ALA A 23 3.85 4.19 10.45
CA ALA A 23 4.73 3.02 10.44
C ALA A 23 5.85 3.15 9.39
N VAL A 24 5.54 3.64 8.17
CA VAL A 24 6.56 3.91 7.13
C VAL A 24 7.56 4.96 7.59
N GLN A 25 7.09 6.06 8.20
CA GLN A 25 7.98 7.09 8.75
C GLN A 25 8.93 6.52 9.82
N ARG A 26 8.43 5.64 10.70
CA ARG A 26 9.23 4.93 11.70
C ARG A 26 10.22 3.93 11.09
N MET A 27 9.99 3.44 9.87
CA MET A 27 10.91 2.56 9.15
C MET A 27 12.08 3.30 8.50
N LEU A 28 11.93 4.59 8.15
CA LEU A 28 12.95 5.36 7.42
C LEU A 28 14.35 5.30 8.03
N PRO A 29 14.56 5.45 9.36
CA PRO A 29 15.90 5.38 9.94
C PRO A 29 16.57 4.02 9.72
N TYR A 30 15.79 2.95 9.68
CA TYR A 30 16.28 1.59 9.42
C TYR A 30 16.64 1.39 7.95
N PHE A 31 15.86 1.96 7.02
CA PHE A 31 16.23 1.94 5.60
C PHE A 31 17.52 2.72 5.35
N ASN A 32 17.71 3.84 6.05
CA ASN A 32 18.93 4.63 5.99
C ASN A 32 20.13 3.86 6.55
N ALA A 33 19.97 3.23 7.72
CA ALA A 33 21.01 2.39 8.33
C ALA A 33 21.37 1.15 7.49
N SER A 34 20.41 0.60 6.75
CA SER A 34 20.63 -0.55 5.86
C SER A 34 21.42 -0.21 4.59
N GLY A 35 21.70 1.07 4.31
CA GLY A 35 22.41 1.50 3.09
C GLY A 35 21.59 1.36 1.80
N LYS A 36 20.28 1.06 1.89
CA LYS A 36 19.39 0.91 0.73
C LYS A 36 18.87 2.27 0.27
N PHE A 37 19.75 3.10 -0.28
CA PHE A 37 19.45 4.49 -0.64
C PHE A 37 18.22 4.63 -1.56
N LEU A 38 18.04 3.72 -2.52
CA LEU A 38 16.87 3.75 -3.41
C LEU A 38 15.55 3.49 -2.67
N CYS A 39 15.55 2.56 -1.71
CA CYS A 39 14.38 2.29 -0.86
C CYS A 39 14.08 3.49 0.05
N VAL A 40 15.11 4.15 0.57
CA VAL A 40 14.95 5.38 1.37
C VAL A 40 14.32 6.47 0.52
N LYS A 41 14.86 6.75 -0.67
CA LYS A 41 14.35 7.79 -1.57
C LYS A 41 12.91 7.53 -1.99
N SER A 42 12.59 6.29 -2.38
CA SER A 42 11.23 5.91 -2.74
C SER A 42 10.27 5.99 -1.56
N ALA A 43 10.69 5.62 -0.35
CA ALA A 43 9.86 5.76 0.86
C ALA A 43 9.58 7.24 1.20
N TYR A 44 10.55 8.14 1.01
CA TYR A 44 10.33 9.58 1.18
C TYR A 44 9.35 10.14 0.15
N LEU A 45 9.52 9.82 -1.13
CA LEU A 45 8.59 10.24 -2.19
C LEU A 45 7.18 9.72 -1.91
N TYR A 46 7.06 8.44 -1.57
CA TYR A 46 5.79 7.83 -1.19
C TYR A 46 5.12 8.59 -0.02
N LEU A 47 5.86 8.93 1.03
CA LEU A 47 5.29 9.67 2.16
C LEU A 47 4.82 11.07 1.76
N GLN A 48 5.59 11.77 0.94
CA GLN A 48 5.24 13.10 0.45
C GLN A 48 3.97 13.05 -0.41
N ASP A 49 3.94 12.16 -1.40
CA ASP A 49 2.78 12.00 -2.30
C ASP A 49 1.51 11.60 -1.52
N MET A 50 1.65 10.75 -0.49
CA MET A 50 0.53 10.32 0.33
C MET A 50 0.03 11.40 1.29
N MET A 51 0.86 12.37 1.68
CA MET A 51 0.44 13.55 2.43
C MET A 51 -0.27 14.56 1.53
N ASP A 52 0.23 14.74 0.30
CA ASP A 52 -0.36 15.64 -0.71
C ASP A 52 -1.60 15.04 -1.40
N LEU A 53 -1.91 13.77 -1.12
CA LEU A 53 -3.07 13.06 -1.69
C LEU A 53 -4.40 13.73 -1.36
N GLU A 54 -4.53 14.37 -0.19
CA GLU A 54 -5.73 15.10 0.22
C GLU A 54 -6.00 16.31 -0.69
N ASN A 55 -4.95 16.96 -1.19
CA ASN A 55 -5.05 18.12 -2.07
C ASN A 55 -5.24 17.71 -3.54
N THR A 56 -4.79 16.51 -3.90
CA THR A 56 -4.76 16.02 -5.29
C THR A 56 -6.04 15.28 -5.68
N MET A 57 -6.66 14.58 -4.73
CA MET A 57 -7.83 13.74 -4.96
C MET A 57 -9.13 14.46 -4.60
N ASP A 58 -10.23 14.12 -5.28
CA ASP A 58 -11.57 14.55 -4.85
C ASP A 58 -11.85 14.15 -3.39
N GLY A 59 -12.41 15.07 -2.61
CA GLY A 59 -12.59 14.90 -1.17
C GLY A 59 -13.48 13.71 -0.78
N GLN A 60 -14.49 13.36 -1.59
CA GLN A 60 -15.32 12.17 -1.33
C GLN A 60 -14.53 10.89 -1.56
N THR A 61 -13.70 10.88 -2.60
CA THR A 61 -12.86 9.74 -2.92
C THR A 61 -11.75 9.56 -1.89
N PHE A 62 -11.14 10.66 -1.45
CA PHE A 62 -10.17 10.65 -0.35
C PHE A 62 -10.78 10.13 0.96
N LYS A 63 -12.01 10.53 1.29
CA LYS A 63 -12.74 10.03 2.47
C LYS A 63 -12.96 8.51 2.41
N LYS A 64 -13.36 7.98 1.25
CA LYS A 64 -13.48 6.52 1.04
C LYS A 64 -12.12 5.84 1.15
N PHE A 65 -11.09 6.41 0.55
CA PHE A 65 -9.73 5.89 0.62
C PHE A 65 -9.25 5.79 2.08
N LYS A 66 -9.41 6.85 2.87
CA LYS A 66 -9.07 6.87 4.30
C LYS A 66 -9.84 5.84 5.12
N ASN A 67 -11.06 5.49 4.70
CA ASN A 67 -11.87 4.43 5.31
C ASN A 67 -11.45 3.00 4.90
N GLY A 68 -10.27 2.82 4.28
CA GLY A 68 -9.70 1.50 4.01
C GLY A 68 -10.01 0.93 2.62
N PHE A 69 -10.60 1.72 1.71
CA PHE A 69 -10.98 1.28 0.36
C PHE A 69 -9.77 1.01 -0.56
N PHE A 70 -8.54 1.23 -0.09
CA PHE A 70 -7.31 0.79 -0.75
C PHE A 70 -6.97 -0.69 -0.49
N THR A 71 -7.76 -1.36 0.35
CA THR A 71 -7.60 -2.79 0.62
C THR A 71 -8.84 -3.57 0.22
N VAL A 72 -8.62 -4.79 -0.26
CA VAL A 72 -9.64 -5.75 -0.68
C VAL A 72 -9.58 -6.94 0.25
N LYS A 73 -10.73 -7.37 0.76
CA LYS A 73 -10.89 -8.60 1.53
C LYS A 73 -11.91 -9.50 0.84
N ARG A 74 -11.57 -10.78 0.65
CA ARG A 74 -12.50 -11.81 0.12
C ARG A 74 -13.40 -12.41 1.19
N THR A 75 -13.04 -12.22 2.47
CA THR A 75 -13.76 -12.76 3.61
C THR A 75 -13.64 -11.77 4.76
N GLU A 76 -14.63 -11.70 5.64
CA GLU A 76 -14.67 -10.78 6.78
C GLU A 76 -13.75 -11.19 7.95
N LYS A 77 -12.77 -12.06 7.71
CA LYS A 77 -11.80 -12.48 8.72
C LYS A 77 -10.86 -11.33 9.06
N PHE A 78 -10.52 -11.22 10.34
CA PHE A 78 -9.54 -10.27 10.84
C PHE A 78 -8.17 -10.49 10.16
N ASN A 79 -7.51 -9.41 9.77
CA ASN A 79 -6.19 -9.41 9.13
C ASN A 79 -6.09 -10.15 7.77
N PHE A 80 -7.17 -10.21 6.99
CA PHE A 80 -7.16 -10.92 5.69
C PHE A 80 -7.23 -9.99 4.47
N SER A 81 -7.18 -8.67 4.68
CA SER A 81 -7.21 -7.70 3.58
C SER A 81 -5.84 -7.64 2.89
N THR A 82 -5.88 -7.46 1.58
CA THR A 82 -4.72 -7.30 0.71
C THR A 82 -4.83 -5.97 -0.02
N TRP A 83 -3.73 -5.29 -0.30
CA TRP A 83 -3.78 -4.06 -1.09
C TRP A 83 -4.39 -4.32 -2.48
N THR A 84 -5.26 -3.42 -2.94
CA THR A 84 -5.80 -3.41 -4.32
C THR A 84 -4.75 -3.64 -5.40
N ASP A 85 -3.57 -3.04 -5.33
CA ASP A 85 -2.52 -3.17 -6.34
C ASP A 85 -2.05 -4.64 -6.51
N MET A 86 -1.79 -5.31 -5.39
CA MET A 86 -1.45 -6.74 -5.38
C MET A 86 -2.58 -7.61 -5.96
N VAL A 87 -3.84 -7.24 -5.72
CA VAL A 87 -5.01 -7.94 -6.30
C VAL A 87 -5.07 -7.72 -7.81
N ILE A 88 -4.83 -6.50 -8.28
CA ILE A 88 -4.81 -6.17 -9.72
C ILE A 88 -3.69 -6.95 -10.40
N GLU A 89 -2.47 -6.94 -9.86
CA GLU A 89 -1.34 -7.64 -10.47
C GLU A 89 -1.55 -9.16 -10.49
N GLN A 90 -1.86 -9.76 -9.33
CA GLN A 90 -1.86 -11.22 -9.18
C GLN A 90 -3.09 -11.89 -9.80
N ILE A 91 -4.21 -11.20 -9.89
CA ILE A 91 -5.46 -11.77 -10.39
C ILE A 91 -5.75 -11.23 -11.78
N LEU A 92 -5.90 -9.90 -11.92
CA LEU A 92 -6.34 -9.30 -13.18
C LEU A 92 -5.25 -9.36 -14.26
N MET A 93 -4.04 -8.86 -13.97
CA MET A 93 -2.97 -8.86 -14.97
C MET A 93 -2.51 -10.29 -15.30
N LYS A 94 -2.48 -11.18 -14.30
CA LYS A 94 -2.13 -12.59 -14.53
C LYS A 94 -3.17 -13.29 -15.42
N SER A 95 -4.46 -13.12 -15.18
CA SER A 95 -5.50 -13.74 -16.01
C SER A 95 -5.44 -13.24 -17.45
N MET A 96 -5.18 -11.94 -17.65
CA MET A 96 -5.00 -11.35 -18.98
C MET A 96 -3.78 -11.90 -19.73
N LYS A 97 -2.72 -12.30 -19.03
CA LYS A 97 -1.52 -12.88 -19.66
C LYS A 97 -1.68 -14.36 -20.04
N THR A 98 -2.46 -15.13 -19.28
CA THR A 98 -2.59 -16.58 -19.48
C THR A 98 -3.69 -16.97 -20.45
N ASP A 99 -4.79 -16.21 -20.53
CA ASP A 99 -5.98 -16.56 -21.31
C ASP A 99 -6.05 -15.71 -22.60
N GLY A 100 -5.14 -16.00 -23.54
CA GLY A 100 -5.17 -15.44 -24.91
C GLY A 100 -5.14 -13.92 -25.07
N GLY A 101 -4.71 -13.15 -24.06
CA GLY A 101 -5.02 -11.72 -23.97
C GLY A 101 -4.29 -10.76 -24.93
N VAL A 102 -4.90 -9.59 -25.07
CA VAL A 102 -4.58 -8.36 -25.85
C VAL A 102 -3.13 -7.84 -25.76
N SER A 103 -2.29 -8.42 -24.89
CA SER A 103 -0.87 -8.06 -24.76
C SER A 103 0.06 -9.00 -25.54
N ARG A 104 -0.47 -9.88 -26.39
CA ARG A 104 0.27 -10.67 -27.37
C ARG A 104 0.16 -10.03 -28.75
N ASP A 105 0.69 -8.82 -28.88
CA ASP A 105 1.19 -8.29 -30.16
C ASP A 105 2.69 -8.04 -30.01
#